data_AF-A0A090VNJ8-F1
#
_entry.id   AF-A0A090VNJ8-F1
#
_cell.length_a   1.000
_cell.length_b   1.000
_cell.length_c   1.000
_cell.angle_alpha   90.00
_cell.angle_beta   90.00
_cell.angle_gamma   90.00
#
_symmetry.space_group_name_H-M   'P 1'
#
loop_
_entity.id
_entity.type
_entity.pdbx_description
1 polymer ?
#
loop_
_entity_poly.entity_id
_entity_poly.type
_entity_poly.pdbx_seq_one_letter_code
_entity_poly.pdbx_strand_id
1 'polypeptide(L)' 'MYPAELVKPMREDLTNVGFEELHTAEAVEAAIAKEGTTLIVVNSVCGCAAANARPGARMSLQNTKRLIT' A
#
# COMPACT_ATOMS: atom_id res chain seq x y z
N MET A 1 -5.16 15.89 -12.58
CA MET A 1 -4.87 14.60 -11.89
C MET A 1 -3.99 13.80 -12.84
N TYR A 2 -3.01 13.03 -12.35
CA TYR A 2 -2.10 12.27 -13.23
C TYR A 2 -2.86 11.20 -14.03
N PRO A 3 -2.50 10.97 -15.30
CA PRO A 3 -3.06 9.88 -16.09
C PRO A 3 -2.91 8.51 -15.42
N ALA A 4 -3.88 7.62 -15.63
CA ALA A 4 -3.97 6.33 -14.94
C ALA A 4 -2.76 5.44 -15.24
N GLU A 5 -2.25 5.50 -16.47
CA GLU A 5 -1.08 4.79 -16.94
C GLU A 5 0.21 5.26 -16.27
N LEU A 6 0.31 6.54 -15.89
CA LEU A 6 1.50 7.07 -15.20
C LEU A 6 1.54 6.63 -13.74
N VAL A 7 0.38 6.49 -13.09
CA VAL A 7 0.31 6.09 -11.68
C VAL A 7 0.23 4.58 -11.47
N LYS A 8 -0.13 3.82 -12.51
CA LYS A 8 -0.16 2.35 -12.48
C LYS A 8 1.12 1.72 -11.89
N PRO A 9 2.34 2.03 -12.37
CA PRO A 9 3.56 1.44 -11.80
C PRO A 9 3.75 1.78 -10.31
N MET A 10 3.28 2.94 -9.87
CA MET A 10 3.38 3.36 -8.46
C MET A 10 2.44 2.57 -7.53
N ARG A 11 1.31 2.08 -8.06
CA ARG A 11 0.39 1.19 -7.35
C ARG A 11 0.93 -0.24 -7.36
N GLU A 12 1.43 -0.67 -8.51
CA GLU A 12 2.06 -1.99 -8.69
C GLU A 12 3.30 -2.20 -7.80
N ASP A 13 4.02 -1.13 -7.42
CA ASP A 13 5.09 -1.20 -6.42
C ASP A 13 4.65 -1.80 -5.07
N LEU A 14 3.37 -1.66 -4.71
CA LEU A 14 2.77 -2.16 -3.48
C LEU A 14 1.96 -3.44 -3.74
N THR A 15 1.13 -3.48 -4.79
CA THR A 15 0.27 -4.65 -5.03
C THR A 15 1.07 -5.90 -5.39
N ASN A 16 2.19 -5.76 -6.09
CA ASN A 16 3.09 -6.89 -6.39
C ASN A 16 3.73 -7.52 -5.14
N VAL A 17 3.68 -6.84 -3.99
CA VAL A 17 4.22 -7.33 -2.72
C VAL A 17 3.13 -7.64 -1.69
N GLY A 18 1.87 -7.67 -2.12
CA GLY A 18 0.75 -8.19 -1.33
C GLY A 18 -0.23 -7.16 -0.79
N PHE A 19 -0.04 -5.86 -1.07
CA PHE A 19 -1.01 -4.82 -0.67
C PHE A 19 -2.28 -4.88 -1.51
N GLU A 20 -3.42 -4.66 -0.86
CA GLU A 20 -4.74 -4.53 -1.51
C GLU A 20 -5.03 -3.05 -1.86
N GLU A 21 -5.52 -2.77 -3.07
CA GLU A 21 -5.97 -1.42 -3.45
C GLU A 21 -7.39 -1.14 -2.94
N LEU A 22 -7.54 -0.05 -2.17
CA LEU A 22 -8.83 0.37 -1.63
C LEU A 22 -9.27 1.67 -2.31
N HIS A 23 -10.36 1.61 -3.08
CA HIS A 23 -10.84 2.72 -3.90
C HIS A 23 -12.10 3.40 -3.37
N THR A 24 -12.76 2.81 -2.37
CA THR A 24 -14.00 3.35 -1.78
C THR A 24 -13.88 3.46 -0.27
N ALA A 25 -14.71 4.30 0.34
CA ALA A 25 -14.75 4.47 1.78
C ALA A 25 -15.13 3.16 2.48
N GLU A 26 -16.09 2.43 1.92
CA GLU A 26 -16.57 1.15 2.45
C GLU A 26 -15.48 0.08 2.42
N ALA A 27 -14.66 0.05 1.35
CA ALA A 27 -13.51 -0.85 1.27
C ALA A 27 -12.46 -0.53 2.35
N VAL A 28 -12.24 0.76 2.65
CA VAL A 28 -11.36 1.21 3.73
C VAL A 28 -11.91 0.81 5.10
N GLU A 29 -13.19 1.04 5.35
CA GLU A 29 -13.86 0.65 6.60
C GLU A 29 -13.75 -0.86 6.83
N ALA A 30 -14.03 -1.66 5.80
CA ALA A 30 -13.92 -3.11 5.86
C ALA A 30 -12.48 -3.56 6.16
N ALA A 31 -11.47 -2.94 5.56
CA ALA A 31 -10.06 -3.28 5.78
C ALA A 31 -9.58 -2.94 7.20
N ILE A 32 -10.05 -1.83 7.77
CA ILE A 32 -9.73 -1.41 9.14
C ILE A 32 -10.43 -2.29 10.18
N ALA A 33 -11.62 -2.80 9.87
CA ALA A 33 -12.40 -3.67 10.76
C ALA A 33 -11.87 -5.12 10.84
N LYS A 34 -10.92 -5.53 9.99
CA LYS A 34 -10.32 -6.88 10.02
C LYS A 34 -9.63 -7.12 11.37
N GLU A 35 -9.79 -8.32 11.93
CA GLU A 35 -9.08 -8.73 13.14
C GLU A 35 -7.57 -8.85 12.89
N GLY A 36 -6.75 -8.53 13.91
CA GLY A 36 -5.30 -8.59 13.83
C GLY A 36 -4.65 -7.22 13.66
N THR A 37 -3.61 -7.12 12.85
CA THR A 37 -2.89 -5.85 12.61
C THR A 37 -2.82 -5.58 11.12
N THR A 38 -3.46 -4.49 10.68
CA THR A 38 -3.48 -4.04 9.29
C THR A 38 -2.39 -2.98 9.06
N LEU A 39 -1.55 -3.17 8.04
CA LEU A 39 -0.60 -2.15 7.58
C LEU A 39 -1.23 -1.34 6.44
N ILE A 40 -1.58 -0.09 6.70
CA ILE A 40 -2.14 0.82 5.69
C ILE A 40 -1.04 1.74 5.16
N VAL A 41 -0.87 1.76 3.83
CA VAL A 41 0.05 2.68 3.16
C VAL A 41 -0.74 3.72 2.37
N VAL A 42 -0.70 4.96 2.83
CA VAL A 42 -1.20 6.10 2.06
C VAL A 42 -0.19 6.43 0.97
N ASN A 43 -0.40 5.89 -0.23
CA ASN A 43 0.52 6.08 -1.36
C ASN A 43 0.39 7.49 -1.95
N SER A 44 1.44 7.95 -2.63
CA SER A 44 1.46 9.22 -3.36
C SER A 44 2.41 9.17 -4.55
N VAL A 45 2.28 10.18 -5.41
CA VAL A 45 3.17 10.37 -6.58
C VAL A 45 4.50 11.04 -6.23
N CYS A 46 4.69 11.47 -4.99
CA CYS A 46 5.85 12.23 -4.55
C CYS A 46 7.12 11.37 -4.56
N GLY A 47 8.27 11.98 -4.83
CA GLY A 47 9.56 11.28 -4.86
C GLY A 47 9.92 10.58 -3.54
N CYS A 48 9.49 11.11 -2.39
CA CYS A 48 9.68 10.46 -1.09
C CYS A 48 8.92 9.13 -0.96
N ALA A 49 7.76 9.00 -1.62
CA ALA A 49 7.03 7.74 -1.65
C ALA A 49 7.79 6.68 -2.46
N ALA A 50 8.39 7.09 -3.58
CA ALA A 50 9.20 6.22 -4.42
C ALA A 50 10.52 5.80 -3.74
N ALA A 51 11.24 6.75 -3.12
CA ALA A 51 12.55 6.49 -2.55
C ALA A 51 12.49 5.81 -1.17
N ASN A 52 11.45 6.09 -0.36
CA ASN A 52 11.44 5.69 1.04
C ASN A 52 10.18 4.90 1.42
N ALA A 53 8.98 5.45 1.19
CA ALA A 53 7.76 4.85 1.77
C ALA A 53 7.43 3.47 1.17
N ARG A 54 7.39 3.34 -0.17
CA ARG A 54 7.09 2.05 -0.82
C ARG A 54 8.21 1.02 -0.61
N PRO A 55 9.51 1.37 -0.72
CA PRO A 55 10.60 0.46 -0.36
C PRO A 55 10.55 0.01 1.10
N GLY A 56 10.32 0.95 2.03
CA GLY A 56 10.22 0.64 3.47
C GLY A 56 9.05 -0.27 3.79
N ALA A 57 7.87 -0.02 3.19
CA ALA A 57 6.71 -0.88 3.33
C ALA A 57 7.01 -2.30 2.84
N ARG A 58 7.59 -2.44 1.64
CA ARG A 58 8.02 -3.73 1.07
C ARG A 58 9.00 -4.47 1.98
N MET A 59 10.03 -3.80 2.46
CA MET A 59 11.05 -4.40 3.34
C MET A 59 10.43 -4.84 4.68
N SER A 60 9.47 -4.10 5.21
CA SER A 60 8.84 -4.43 6.49
C SER A 60 8.10 -5.78 6.47
N LEU A 61 7.62 -6.21 5.30
CA LEU A 61 6.93 -7.50 5.12
C LEU A 61 7.87 -8.71 5.25
N GLN A 62 9.18 -8.49 5.20
CA GLN A 62 10.19 -9.54 5.36
C GLN A 62 10.50 -9.84 6.83
N ASN A 63 9.95 -9.07 7.76
CA ASN A 63 10.14 -9.29 9.19
C ASN A 63 9.38 -10.52 9.70
N THR A 64 9.85 -11.10 10.81
CA THR A 64 9.26 -12.30 11.43
C THR A 64 7.78 -12.09 11.83
N LYS A 65 7.43 -10.89 12.31
CA LYS A 65 6.05 -10.53 12.62
C LYS A 65 5.36 -10.06 11.34
N ARG A 66 4.44 -10.88 10.82
CA ARG A 66 3.66 -10.55 9.62
C ARG A 66 2.48 -9.66 9.95
N LEU A 67 2.23 -8.70 9.06
CA LEU A 67 1.09 -7.79 9.08
C LEU A 67 0.10 -8.22 8.00
N ILE A 68 -1.17 -7.88 8.17
CA ILE A 68 -2.18 -8.00 7.12
C ILE A 68 -2.02 -6.78 6.22
N THR A 69 -1.81 -7.01 4.91
CA THR A 69 -1.54 -5.98 3.89
C THR A 69 -2.71 -5.76 2.95
#